data_AF-A0A7S0KHQ7-F1
#
_entry.id   AF-A0A7S0KHQ7-F1
#
_cell.length_a   1.000
_cell.length_b   1.000
_cell.length_c   1.000
_cell.angle_alpha   90.00
_cell.angle_beta   90.00
_cell.angle_gamma   90.00
#
_symmetry.space_group_name_H-M   'P 1'
#
loop_
_entity.id
_entity.type
_entity.pdbx_description
1 polymer ?
#
loop_
_entity_poly.entity_id
_entity_poly.type
_entity_poly.pdbx_seq_one_letter_code
_entity_poly.pdbx_strand_id
1 'polypeptide(L)'
;VAEARAPHHPNPRFQPHPHGSKMVKMIESAEEFATLKKGDKPVLVDFTASWCGPCKKIGPFFEELAAKYPDVVFVKIDVDDLDDVAAECGISAMPTFQLYSNGVKVQEMTGADNDKLAAMAAAANDM
;
A
#
# COMPACT_ATOMS: atom_id res chain seq x y z
N VAL A 1 16.14 12.13 23.46
CA VAL A 1 16.18 12.33 21.99
C VAL A 1 14.75 12.28 21.48
N ALA A 2 14.02 13.38 21.63
CA ALA A 2 12.63 13.48 21.19
C ALA A 2 12.67 14.09 19.79
N GLU A 3 12.49 13.28 18.76
CA GLU A 3 12.35 13.79 17.40
C GLU A 3 11.04 14.55 17.31
N ALA A 4 11.15 15.82 16.93
CA ALA A 4 10.04 16.72 16.76
C ALA A 4 9.14 16.19 15.64
N ARG A 5 7.94 15.71 16.00
CA ARG A 5 6.86 15.44 15.04
C ARG A 5 6.51 16.76 14.35
N ALA A 6 6.77 16.81 13.05
CA ALA A 6 6.43 17.96 12.21
C ALA A 6 4.90 18.15 12.19
N PRO A 7 4.40 19.40 12.06
CA PRO A 7 2.97 19.66 11.98
C PRO A 7 2.40 19.11 10.66
N HIS A 8 1.43 18.19 10.77
CA HIS A 8 0.64 17.69 9.66
C HIS A 8 -0.04 18.86 8.94
N HIS A 9 0.32 19.03 7.67
CA HIS A 9 -0.36 19.93 6.76
C HIS A 9 -1.36 19.07 5.99
N PRO A 10 -2.68 19.33 6.07
CA PRO A 10 -3.65 18.56 5.28
C PRO A 10 -3.33 18.74 3.80
N ASN A 11 -2.84 17.67 3.17
CA ASN A 11 -2.38 17.72 1.79
C ASN A 11 -3.59 17.81 0.84
N PRO A 12 -3.73 18.87 0.04
CA PRO A 12 -4.83 18.98 -0.87
C PRO A 12 -4.59 18.07 -2.06
N ARG A 13 -5.56 17.19 -2.28
CA ARG A 13 -6.03 16.81 -3.62
C ARG A 13 -5.17 15.74 -4.32
N PHE A 14 -5.34 14.50 -3.85
CA PHE A 14 -5.52 13.37 -4.77
C PHE A 14 -6.54 13.83 -5.84
N GLN A 15 -6.09 14.01 -7.08
CA GLN A 15 -7.01 14.23 -8.19
C GLN A 15 -7.46 12.86 -8.68
N PRO A 16 -8.71 12.43 -8.40
CA PRO A 16 -9.24 11.25 -9.04
C PRO A 16 -9.36 11.55 -10.53
N HIS A 17 -8.57 10.85 -11.34
CA HIS A 17 -8.83 10.77 -12.77
C HIS A 17 -9.99 9.78 -12.93
N PRO A 18 -11.14 10.19 -13.50
CA PRO A 18 -12.24 9.27 -13.72
C PRO A 18 -11.93 8.51 -15.01
N HIS A 19 -11.59 7.23 -14.92
CA HIS A 19 -11.91 6.19 -15.93
C HIS A 19 -11.57 4.80 -15.37
N GLY A 20 -12.60 3.99 -15.10
CA GLY A 20 -12.51 2.52 -15.04
C GLY A 20 -12.21 1.91 -13.67
N SER A 21 -13.22 1.24 -13.09
CA SER A 21 -13.16 0.16 -12.10
C SER A 21 -12.07 0.27 -11.01
N LYS A 22 -12.47 0.70 -9.81
CA LYS A 22 -11.64 0.90 -8.62
C LYS A 22 -10.91 -0.40 -8.19
N MET A 23 -9.78 -0.73 -8.80
CA MET A 23 -9.01 -1.96 -8.52
C MET A 23 -7.98 -1.78 -7.40
N VAL A 24 -7.58 -0.53 -7.09
CA VAL A 24 -6.76 -0.20 -5.92
C VAL A 24 -7.57 0.65 -4.95
N LYS A 25 -7.64 0.22 -3.69
CA LYS A 25 -8.38 0.94 -2.63
C LYS A 25 -7.41 1.67 -1.69
N MET A 26 -7.69 2.94 -1.43
CA MET A 26 -6.98 3.69 -0.40
C MET A 26 -7.62 3.40 0.97
N ILE A 27 -6.81 3.04 1.95
CA ILE A 27 -7.25 2.75 3.31
C ILE A 27 -6.98 3.96 4.18
N GLU A 28 -8.02 4.41 4.86
CA GLU A 28 -8.03 5.62 5.69
C GLU A 28 -8.32 5.27 7.16
N SER A 29 -8.37 3.98 7.51
CA SER A 29 -8.68 3.51 8.87
C SER A 29 -8.04 2.17 9.20
N ALA A 30 -7.51 2.05 10.43
CA ALA A 30 -6.89 0.83 10.94
C ALA A 30 -7.86 -0.37 10.97
N GLU A 31 -9.14 -0.13 11.29
CA GLU A 31 -10.17 -1.18 11.34
C GLU A 31 -10.45 -1.79 9.96
N GLU A 32 -10.47 -0.95 8.92
CA GLU A 32 -10.63 -1.39 7.54
C GLU A 32 -9.42 -2.23 7.11
N PHE A 33 -8.21 -1.77 7.44
CA PHE A 33 -6.99 -2.53 7.20
C PHE A 33 -7.01 -3.89 7.91
N ALA A 34 -7.40 -3.92 9.18
CA ALA A 34 -7.50 -5.15 9.97
C ALA A 34 -8.52 -6.13 9.41
N THR A 35 -9.65 -5.63 8.89
CA THR A 35 -10.69 -6.45 8.27
C THR A 35 -10.22 -7.04 6.95
N LEU A 36 -9.57 -6.23 6.10
CA LEU A 36 -9.05 -6.68 4.81
C LEU A 36 -7.99 -7.76 4.98
N LYS A 37 -7.04 -7.57 5.89
CA LYS A 37 -5.99 -8.57 6.18
C LYS A 37 -6.56 -9.94 6.53
N LYS A 38 -7.69 -9.99 7.25
CA LYS A 38 -8.36 -11.23 7.68
C LYS A 38 -9.29 -11.82 6.61
N GLY A 39 -9.37 -11.20 5.44
CA GLY A 39 -10.12 -11.74 4.32
C GLY A 39 -9.53 -13.05 3.81
N ASP A 40 -10.32 -13.72 2.98
CA ASP A 40 -9.95 -14.96 2.29
C ASP A 40 -8.90 -14.70 1.18
N LYS A 41 -8.93 -13.49 0.60
CA LYS A 41 -8.03 -13.08 -0.46
C LYS A 41 -6.73 -12.48 0.09
N PRO A 42 -5.58 -12.74 -0.56
CA PRO A 42 -4.32 -12.11 -0.22
C PRO A 42 -4.39 -10.59 -0.50
N VAL A 43 -3.79 -9.81 0.39
CA VAL A 43 -3.83 -8.34 0.37
C VAL A 43 -2.44 -7.78 0.16
N LEU A 44 -2.23 -7.08 -0.95
CA LEU A 44 -1.00 -6.37 -1.26
C LEU A 44 -1.16 -4.90 -0.89
N VAL A 45 -0.32 -4.42 0.02
CA VAL A 45 -0.39 -3.07 0.58
C VAL A 45 0.79 -2.25 0.09
N ASP A 46 0.53 -1.09 -0.51
CA ASP A 46 1.51 -0.06 -0.86
C ASP A 46 1.50 1.04 0.21
N PHE A 47 2.53 1.07 1.05
CA PHE A 47 2.77 2.16 2.00
C PHE A 47 3.47 3.30 1.26
N THR A 48 2.69 4.35 1.01
CA THR A 48 3.05 5.46 0.14
C THR A 48 2.99 6.78 0.91
N ALA A 49 3.51 7.82 0.27
CA ALA A 49 3.43 9.18 0.77
C ALA A 49 3.35 10.17 -0.38
N SER A 50 2.53 11.21 -0.21
CA SER A 50 2.35 12.25 -1.24
C SER A 50 3.64 13.01 -1.62
N TRP A 51 4.60 13.08 -0.69
CA TRP A 51 5.91 13.72 -0.87
C TRP A 51 6.98 12.76 -1.44
N CYS A 52 6.69 11.47 -1.54
CA CYS A 52 7.62 10.46 -2.04
C CYS A 52 7.66 10.44 -3.58
N GLY A 53 8.71 11.03 -4.15
CA GLY A 53 8.95 11.02 -5.59
C GLY A 53 9.00 9.63 -6.23
N PRO A 54 9.72 8.64 -5.65
CA PRO A 54 9.73 7.26 -6.16
C PRO A 54 8.36 6.58 -6.14
N CYS A 55 7.54 6.86 -5.13
CA CYS A 55 6.19 6.30 -4.98
C CYS A 55 5.29 6.69 -6.17
N LYS A 56 5.40 7.94 -6.64
CA LYS A 56 4.65 8.43 -7.82
C LYS A 56 5.02 7.69 -9.11
N LYS A 57 6.24 7.16 -9.22
CA LYS A 57 6.70 6.43 -10.40
C LYS A 57 6.19 4.99 -10.42
N ILE A 58 6.17 4.31 -9.28
CA ILE A 58 5.73 2.91 -9.17
C ILE A 58 4.21 2.77 -9.01
N GLY A 59 3.53 3.82 -8.54
CA GLY A 59 2.08 3.89 -8.40
C GLY A 59 1.26 3.36 -9.61
N PRO A 60 1.53 3.82 -10.86
CA PRO A 60 0.81 3.30 -12.03
C PRO A 60 1.08 1.82 -12.28
N PHE A 61 2.32 1.35 -12.08
CA PHE A 61 2.65 -0.06 -12.23
C PHE A 61 1.93 -0.94 -11.19
N PHE A 62 1.79 -0.45 -9.96
CA PHE A 62 0.98 -1.11 -8.93
C PHE A 62 -0.50 -1.22 -9.33
N GLU A 63 -1.06 -0.17 -9.95
CA GLU A 63 -2.44 -0.19 -10.47
C GLU A 63 -2.59 -1.15 -11.66
N GLU A 64 -1.59 -1.26 -12.54
CA GLU A 64 -1.57 -2.26 -13.61
C GLU A 64 -1.55 -3.70 -13.06
N LEU A 65 -0.79 -3.96 -11.99
CA LEU A 65 -0.79 -5.26 -11.32
C LEU A 65 -2.14 -5.57 -10.69
N ALA A 66 -2.80 -4.57 -10.10
CA ALA A 66 -4.16 -4.72 -9.59
C ALA A 66 -5.16 -5.08 -10.70
N ALA A 67 -4.97 -4.52 -11.90
CA ALA A 67 -5.76 -4.90 -13.06
C ALA A 67 -5.48 -6.32 -13.55
N LYS A 68 -4.24 -6.77 -13.43
CA LYS A 68 -3.79 -8.08 -13.89
C LYS A 68 -4.19 -9.22 -12.95
N TYR A 69 -4.25 -8.97 -11.64
CA TYR A 69 -4.53 -9.97 -10.60
C TYR A 69 -5.79 -9.62 -9.81
N PRO A 70 -7.00 -9.82 -10.36
CA PRO A 70 -8.26 -9.46 -9.70
C PRO A 70 -8.58 -10.30 -8.45
N ASP A 71 -7.87 -11.41 -8.26
CA ASP A 71 -7.99 -12.27 -7.09
C ASP A 71 -7.15 -11.80 -5.89
N VAL A 72 -6.21 -10.88 -6.13
CA VAL A 72 -5.42 -10.23 -5.08
C VAL A 72 -6.03 -8.86 -4.78
N VAL A 73 -6.11 -8.49 -3.50
CA VAL A 73 -6.64 -7.20 -3.08
C VAL A 73 -5.50 -6.19 -2.98
N PHE A 74 -5.50 -5.18 -3.85
CA PHE A 74 -4.49 -4.13 -3.85
C PHE A 74 -4.97 -2.91 -3.09
N VAL A 75 -4.17 -2.46 -2.12
CA VAL A 75 -4.51 -1.30 -1.29
C VAL A 75 -3.34 -0.35 -1.12
N LYS A 76 -3.64 0.92 -0.89
CA LYS A 76 -2.67 1.98 -0.62
C LYS A 76 -2.92 2.56 0.77
N ILE A 77 -1.86 2.73 1.55
CA ILE A 77 -1.90 3.38 2.86
C ILE A 77 -0.99 4.60 2.78
N ASP A 78 -1.55 5.79 3.01
CA ASP A 78 -0.72 6.97 3.21
C ASP A 78 -0.21 6.96 4.66
N VAL A 79 1.10 6.92 4.79
CA VAL A 79 1.82 6.85 6.08
C VAL A 79 1.70 8.14 6.90
N ASP A 80 1.30 9.25 6.29
CA ASP A 80 1.02 10.52 6.98
C ASP A 80 -0.40 10.53 7.55
N ASP A 81 -1.35 9.88 6.86
CA ASP A 81 -2.75 9.76 7.31
C ASP A 81 -2.94 8.67 8.37
N LEU A 82 -2.20 7.57 8.26
CA LEU A 82 -2.24 6.42 9.17
C LEU A 82 -0.86 6.15 9.80
N ASP A 83 -0.31 7.13 10.51
CA ASP A 83 1.02 7.03 11.13
C ASP A 83 1.11 5.90 12.15
N ASP A 84 0.07 5.69 12.98
CA ASP A 84 -0.01 4.58 13.93
C ASP A 84 0.06 3.21 13.22
N VAL A 85 -0.68 3.03 12.11
CA VAL A 85 -0.68 1.77 11.35
C VAL A 85 0.66 1.53 10.68
N ALA A 86 1.26 2.59 10.11
CA ALA A 86 2.58 2.53 9.50
C ALA A 86 3.65 2.16 10.53
N ALA A 87 3.59 2.74 11.73
CA ALA A 87 4.48 2.41 12.83
C ALA A 87 4.30 0.96 13.30
N GLU A 88 3.07 0.48 13.50
CA GLU A 88 2.77 -0.92 13.83
C GLU A 88 3.30 -1.90 12.75
N CYS A 89 3.18 -1.52 11.48
CA CYS A 89 3.66 -2.33 10.36
C CYS A 89 5.18 -2.27 10.17
N GLY A 90 5.89 -1.43 10.93
CA GLY A 90 7.35 -1.28 10.87
C GLY A 90 7.85 -0.48 9.66
N ILE A 91 7.02 0.39 9.09
CA ILE A 91 7.35 1.15 7.88
C ILE A 91 8.39 2.21 8.22
N SER A 92 9.61 1.99 7.73
CA SER A 92 10.74 2.90 7.95
C SER A 92 11.18 3.66 6.69
N ALA A 93 10.67 3.27 5.52
CA ALA A 93 10.99 3.89 4.23
C ALA A 93 9.84 3.71 3.24
N MET A 94 9.73 4.64 2.28
CA MET A 94 8.69 4.63 1.26
C MET A 94 9.30 4.64 -0.15
N PRO A 95 8.72 3.92 -1.12
CA PRO A 95 7.58 3.02 -0.95
C PRO A 95 8.00 1.72 -0.24
N THR A 96 7.12 1.18 0.60
CA THR A 96 7.25 -0.19 1.13
C THR A 96 5.98 -0.95 0.79
N PHE A 97 6.15 -2.16 0.30
CA PHE A 97 5.07 -3.05 -0.05
C PHE A 97 5.04 -4.21 0.94
N GLN A 98 3.86 -4.57 1.42
CA GLN A 98 3.67 -5.74 2.28
C GLN A 98 2.54 -6.61 1.75
N LEU A 99 2.77 -7.91 1.69
CA LEU A 99 1.78 -8.91 1.34
C LEU A 99 1.25 -9.56 2.62
N TYR A 100 -0.06 -9.55 2.76
CA TYR A 100 -0.79 -10.20 3.84
C TYR A 100 -1.64 -11.34 3.30
N SER A 101 -1.68 -12.45 4.01
CA SER A 101 -2.61 -13.54 3.75
C SER A 101 -3.11 -14.10 5.08
N ASN A 102 -4.42 -14.33 5.17
CA ASN A 102 -5.08 -14.88 6.36
C ASN A 102 -4.70 -14.16 7.68
N GLY A 103 -4.57 -12.83 7.62
CA GLY A 103 -4.24 -11.96 8.75
C GLY A 103 -2.74 -11.83 9.07
N VAL A 104 -1.86 -12.51 8.33
CA VAL A 104 -0.42 -12.58 8.62
C VAL A 104 0.39 -11.95 7.50
N LYS A 105 1.46 -11.22 7.84
CA LYS A 105 2.42 -10.70 6.86
C LYS A 105 3.25 -11.86 6.28
N VAL A 106 3.08 -12.12 5.00
CA VAL A 106 3.78 -13.19 4.26
C VAL A 106 5.10 -12.67 3.70
N GLN A 107 5.08 -11.48 3.10
CA GLN A 107 6.23 -10.92 2.41
C GLN A 107 6.27 -9.40 2.57
N GLU A 108 7.46 -8.83 2.48
CA GLU A 108 7.71 -7.40 2.49
C GLU A 108 8.81 -7.04 1.51
N MET A 109 8.69 -5.87 0.90
CA MET A 109 9.73 -5.27 0.09
C MET A 109 9.75 -3.75 0.29
N THR A 110 10.93 -3.20 0.49
CA THR A 110 11.15 -1.75 0.47
C THR A 110 11.81 -1.32 -0.82
N GLY A 111 11.35 -0.20 -1.39
CA GLY A 111 11.90 0.40 -2.60
C GLY A 111 10.98 0.30 -3.82
N ALA A 112 11.28 1.11 -4.83
CA ALA A 112 10.52 1.16 -6.08
C ALA A 112 11.07 0.18 -7.13
N ASP A 113 10.99 -1.12 -6.85
CA ASP A 113 11.47 -2.20 -7.73
C ASP A 113 10.31 -2.87 -8.47
N ASN A 114 10.16 -2.62 -9.78
CA ASN A 114 9.06 -3.20 -10.57
C ASN A 114 9.12 -4.75 -10.64
N ASP A 115 10.31 -5.31 -10.84
CA ASP A 115 10.48 -6.77 -11.00
C ASP A 115 10.05 -7.53 -9.74
N LYS A 116 10.56 -7.09 -8.58
CA LYS A 116 10.20 -7.66 -7.29
C LYS A 116 8.73 -7.42 -6.93
N LEU A 117 8.18 -6.24 -7.23
CA LEU A 117 6.76 -5.97 -7.01
C LEU A 117 5.86 -6.88 -7.86
N ALA A 118 6.23 -7.10 -9.12
CA ALA A 118 5.52 -8.02 -10.01
C ALA A 118 5.60 -9.47 -9.52
N ALA A 119 6.78 -9.90 -9.05
CA ALA A 119 6.98 -11.21 -8.46
C ALA A 119 6.12 -11.40 -7.20
N MET A 120 6.05 -10.38 -6.34
CA MET A 120 5.23 -10.40 -5.12
C MET A 120 3.73 -10.46 -5.44
N ALA A 121 3.27 -9.71 -6.45
CA ALA A 121 1.89 -9.78 -6.92
C ALA A 121 1.55 -11.15 -7.56
N ALA A 122 2.48 -11.74 -8.30
CA ALA A 122 2.32 -13.08 -8.85
C ALA A 122 2.26 -14.14 -7.74
N ALA A 123 3.14 -14.05 -6.75
CA ALA A 123 3.14 -14.94 -5.60
C ALA A 123 1.85 -14.81 -4.79
N ALA A 124 1.34 -13.59 -4.61
CA ALA A 124 0.04 -13.36 -3.96
C ALA A 124 -1.10 -14.08 -4.69
N ASN A 125 -1.12 -14.10 -6.02
CA ASN A 125 -2.17 -14.77 -6.78
C ASN A 125 -2.14 -16.31 -6.69
N ASP A 126 -1.01 -16.90 -6.31
CA ASP A 126 -0.82 -18.35 -6.22
C ASP A 126 -1.12 -18.92 -4.81
N MET A 127 -1.48 -18.06 -3.85
CA MET A 127 -1.80 -18.45 -2.45
C MET A 127 -3.27 -18.82 -2.28
#